data_AF-A0A0Q9WG49-F1
#
_entry.id   AF-A0A0Q9WG49-F1
#
_cell.length_a   1.000
_cell.length_b   1.000
_cell.length_c   1.000
_cell.angle_alpha   90.00
_cell.angle_beta   90.00
_cell.angle_gamma   90.00
#
_symmetry.space_group_name_H-M   'P 1'
#
loop_
_entity.id
_entity.type
_entity.pdbx_description
1 polymer ?
#
loop_
_entity_poly.entity_id
_entity_poly.type
_entity_poly.pdbx_seq_one_letter_code
_entity_poly.pdbx_strand_id
1 'polypeptide(L)'
;MVTNHTYNALDREFDMFWSRVNCYVVLNFPYEDRCEFVKKANCLSGTNFVPYIQLLACNFNCKNRFEEFAFVSVFLLLCVELLLLLGYAVHYYFSPALKVATRMLHMSEHLAGVTVLTLSNSMPNLFSNMMDLKEEVPVYANCLSEALFVVCFLWNI
;
A
#
# COMPACT_ATOMS: atom_id res chain seq x y z
N MET A 1 -26.79 -20.33 28.84
CA MET A 1 -26.46 -19.54 30.06
C MET A 1 -25.90 -18.22 29.57
N VAL A 2 -26.64 -17.13 29.78
CA VAL A 2 -26.18 -15.77 29.45
C VAL A 2 -25.37 -15.29 30.64
N THR A 3 -24.04 -15.24 30.50
CA THR A 3 -23.15 -14.70 31.54
C THR A 3 -23.29 -13.19 31.56
N ASN A 4 -23.75 -12.65 32.69
CA ASN A 4 -23.91 -11.22 32.94
C ASN A 4 -22.51 -10.61 33.17
N HIS A 5 -21.79 -10.31 32.08
CA HIS A 5 -20.42 -9.80 32.12
C HIS A 5 -20.45 -8.31 32.49
N THR A 6 -20.08 -7.98 33.72
CA THR A 6 -19.90 -6.59 34.16
C THR A 6 -18.58 -6.06 33.59
N TYR A 7 -18.65 -5.07 32.70
CA TYR A 7 -17.47 -4.43 32.13
C TYR A 7 -16.65 -3.73 33.21
N ASN A 8 -15.41 -4.19 33.39
CA ASN A 8 -14.48 -3.66 34.37
C ASN A 8 -13.48 -2.68 33.71
N ALA A 9 -12.70 -1.97 34.53
CA ALA A 9 -11.66 -1.05 34.04
C ALA A 9 -10.64 -1.75 33.13
N LEU A 10 -10.31 -3.01 33.43
CA LEU A 10 -9.38 -3.84 32.64
C LEU A 10 -9.91 -4.12 31.23
N ASP A 11 -11.22 -4.39 31.09
CA ASP A 11 -11.84 -4.67 29.79
C ASP A 11 -11.74 -3.46 28.85
N ARG A 12 -11.86 -2.25 29.40
CA ARG A 12 -11.68 -1.00 28.65
C ARG A 12 -10.23 -0.80 28.18
N GLU A 13 -9.25 -1.15 29.00
CA GLU A 13 -7.84 -1.10 28.59
C GLU A 13 -7.55 -2.10 27.46
N PHE A 14 -8.12 -3.30 27.53
CA PHE A 14 -8.00 -4.29 26.46
C PHE A 14 -8.66 -3.82 25.16
N ASP A 15 -9.87 -3.29 25.20
CA ASP A 15 -10.55 -2.76 24.00
C ASP A 15 -9.75 -1.61 23.36
N MET A 16 -9.21 -0.71 24.19
CA MET A 16 -8.36 0.39 23.71
C MET A 16 -7.03 -0.11 23.13
N PHE A 17 -6.44 -1.17 23.70
CA PHE A 17 -5.27 -1.83 23.14
C PHE A 17 -5.57 -2.42 21.75
N TRP A 18 -6.65 -3.19 21.58
CA TRP A 18 -7.00 -3.79 20.29
C TRP A 18 -7.31 -2.74 19.22
N SER A 19 -7.84 -1.58 19.60
CA SER A 19 -8.06 -0.47 18.67
C SER A 19 -6.76 0.23 18.22
N ARG A 20 -5.66 0.10 18.96
CA ARG A 20 -4.39 0.82 18.71
C ARG A 20 -3.21 -0.11 18.40
N VAL A 21 -3.39 -1.41 18.52
CA VAL A 21 -2.31 -2.39 18.37
C VAL A 21 -1.82 -2.40 16.93
N ASN A 22 -0.50 -2.47 16.76
CA ASN A 22 0.11 -2.58 15.45
C ASN A 22 0.08 -4.04 14.96
N CYS A 23 -0.47 -4.25 13.77
CA CYS A 23 -0.61 -5.56 13.17
C CYS A 23 0.71 -6.26 12.83
N TYR A 24 1.83 -5.52 12.76
CA TYR A 24 3.17 -6.12 12.57
C TYR A 24 3.60 -7.01 13.75
N VAL A 25 3.01 -6.85 14.94
CA VAL A 25 3.38 -7.66 16.13
C VAL A 25 3.04 -9.14 15.94
N VAL A 26 2.12 -9.48 15.02
CA VAL A 26 1.74 -10.85 14.66
C VAL A 26 2.93 -11.76 14.30
N LEU A 27 4.02 -11.20 13.78
CA LEU A 27 5.21 -11.95 13.41
C LEU A 27 5.89 -12.62 14.61
N ASN A 28 5.72 -12.05 15.82
CA ASN A 28 6.28 -12.58 17.06
C ASN A 28 5.40 -13.67 17.70
N PHE A 29 4.15 -13.84 17.25
CA PHE A 29 3.26 -14.88 17.75
C PHE A 29 3.51 -16.23 17.05
N PRO A 30 3.29 -17.36 17.75
CA PRO A 30 3.33 -18.68 17.15
C PRO A 30 2.28 -18.79 16.03
N TYR A 31 2.59 -19.55 14.97
CA TYR A 31 1.78 -19.63 13.75
C TYR A 31 0.31 -19.97 14.00
N GLU A 32 0.01 -20.78 15.01
CA GLU A 32 -1.34 -21.24 15.35
C GLU A 32 -2.24 -20.10 15.89
N ASP A 33 -1.66 -19.12 16.59
CA ASP A 33 -2.42 -18.03 17.23
C ASP A 33 -2.48 -16.76 16.35
N ARG A 34 -1.71 -16.70 15.26
CA ARG A 34 -1.63 -15.54 14.36
C ARG A 34 -2.99 -15.18 13.77
N CYS A 35 -3.78 -16.17 13.36
CA CYS A 35 -5.08 -15.90 12.75
C CYS A 35 -6.11 -15.35 13.76
N GLU A 36 -6.10 -15.84 15.00
CA GLU A 36 -6.99 -15.34 16.05
C GLU A 36 -6.64 -13.88 16.41
N PHE A 37 -5.33 -13.59 16.55
CA PHE A 37 -4.84 -12.23 16.79
C PHE A 37 -5.28 -11.26 15.68
N VAL A 38 -5.09 -11.63 14.40
CA VAL A 38 -5.42 -10.76 13.26
C VAL A 38 -6.92 -10.50 13.16
N LYS A 39 -7.76 -11.50 13.44
CA LYS A 39 -9.21 -11.36 13.50
C LYS A 39 -9.65 -10.42 14.63
N LYS A 40 -9.00 -10.52 15.81
CA LYS A 40 -9.34 -9.71 16.98
C LYS A 40 -8.87 -8.26 16.86
N ALA A 41 -7.69 -8.04 16.27
CA ALA A 41 -7.12 -6.72 16.04
C ALA A 41 -7.71 -5.99 14.81
N ASN A 42 -8.58 -6.64 14.02
CA ASN A 42 -9.18 -6.07 12.80
C ASN A 42 -8.15 -5.35 11.91
N CYS A 43 -7.07 -6.06 11.57
CA CYS A 43 -5.94 -5.54 10.80
C CYS A 43 -6.26 -5.12 9.35
N LEU A 44 -7.53 -5.18 8.93
CA LEU A 44 -8.03 -4.68 7.66
C LEU A 44 -7.99 -3.15 7.57
N SER A 45 -8.20 -2.47 8.70
CA SER A 45 -8.39 -1.01 8.76
C SER A 45 -7.13 -0.19 8.44
N GLY A 46 -5.95 -0.82 8.37
CA GLY A 46 -4.67 -0.15 8.10
C GLY A 46 -4.03 -0.52 6.76
N THR A 47 -4.65 -1.39 5.96
CA THR A 47 -4.08 -1.84 4.68
C THR A 47 -4.89 -1.29 3.51
N ASN A 48 -4.30 -0.35 2.76
CA ASN A 48 -4.98 0.43 1.72
C ASN A 48 -5.37 -0.33 0.44
N PHE A 49 -4.85 -1.54 0.19
CA PHE A 49 -5.12 -2.23 -1.08
C PHE A 49 -5.32 -3.74 -0.95
N VAL A 50 -4.44 -4.44 -0.22
CA VAL A 50 -4.55 -5.90 0.00
C VAL A 50 -4.18 -6.22 1.45
N PRO A 51 -5.07 -6.89 2.23
CA PRO A 51 -4.80 -7.26 3.62
C PRO A 51 -3.87 -8.48 3.67
N TYR A 52 -2.58 -8.27 3.35
CA TYR A 52 -1.59 -9.34 3.21
C TYR A 52 -1.37 -10.12 4.51
N ILE A 53 -1.41 -9.44 5.68
CA ILE A 53 -1.23 -10.06 6.99
C ILE A 53 -2.34 -11.09 7.26
N GLN A 54 -3.60 -10.72 6.97
CA GLN A 54 -4.74 -11.61 7.14
C GLN A 54 -4.72 -12.76 6.13
N LEU A 55 -4.33 -12.48 4.90
CA LEU A 55 -4.26 -13.50 3.85
C LEU A 55 -3.19 -14.56 4.20
N LEU A 56 -2.01 -14.13 4.66
CA LEU A 56 -0.94 -15.01 5.08
C LEU A 56 -1.28 -15.78 6.37
N ALA A 57 -1.82 -15.10 7.39
CA ALA A 57 -2.10 -15.70 8.68
C ALA A 57 -3.35 -16.60 8.68
N CYS A 58 -4.44 -16.20 8.02
CA CYS A 58 -5.72 -16.91 8.09
C CYS A 58 -6.07 -17.75 6.86
N ASN A 59 -5.74 -17.30 5.63
CA ASN A 59 -6.15 -18.04 4.43
C ASN A 59 -5.12 -19.11 4.05
N PHE A 60 -3.83 -18.79 4.13
CA PHE A 60 -2.76 -19.76 3.84
C PHE A 60 -2.41 -20.63 5.04
N ASN A 61 -2.75 -20.20 6.26
CA ASN A 61 -2.54 -20.94 7.51
C ASN A 61 -1.12 -21.54 7.57
N CYS A 62 -0.12 -20.72 7.23
CA CYS A 62 1.27 -21.15 7.12
C CYS A 62 1.70 -21.82 8.42
N LYS A 63 1.80 -23.15 8.42
CA LYS A 63 2.12 -23.93 9.61
C LYS A 63 3.63 -24.17 9.72
N ASN A 64 4.34 -24.01 8.60
CA ASN A 64 5.76 -24.23 8.47
C ASN A 64 6.48 -22.99 7.92
N ARG A 65 7.69 -22.73 8.43
CA ARG A 65 8.58 -21.66 7.92
C ARG A 65 8.89 -21.80 6.42
N PHE A 66 8.88 -23.03 5.91
CA PHE A 66 9.13 -23.32 4.50
C PHE A 66 8.00 -22.82 3.58
N GLU A 67 6.74 -22.92 4.01
CA GLU A 67 5.58 -22.42 3.25
C GLU A 67 5.60 -20.89 3.18
N GLU A 68 5.96 -20.22 4.27
CA GLU A 68 6.14 -18.76 4.31
C GLU A 68 7.21 -18.33 3.30
N PHE A 69 8.38 -18.97 3.31
CA PHE A 69 9.46 -18.67 2.35
C PHE A 69 9.07 -18.97 0.90
N ALA A 70 8.37 -20.08 0.64
CA ALA A 70 7.91 -20.43 -0.70
C ALA A 70 6.95 -19.37 -1.23
N PHE A 71 6.01 -18.90 -0.40
CA PHE A 71 5.05 -17.87 -0.78
C PHE A 71 5.73 -16.53 -1.06
N VAL A 72 6.62 -16.09 -0.18
CA VAL A 72 7.42 -14.86 -0.38
C VAL A 72 8.24 -14.96 -1.67
N SER A 73 8.84 -16.11 -1.95
CA SER A 73 9.61 -16.32 -3.18
C SER A 73 8.74 -16.25 -4.43
N VAL A 74 7.55 -16.87 -4.43
CA VAL A 74 6.62 -16.80 -5.57
C VAL A 74 6.13 -15.36 -5.77
N PHE A 75 5.84 -14.65 -4.69
CA PHE A 75 5.44 -13.25 -4.76
C PHE A 75 6.56 -12.37 -5.34
N LEU A 76 7.81 -12.57 -4.92
CA LEU A 76 8.96 -11.85 -5.50
C LEU A 76 9.15 -12.16 -6.98
N LEU A 77 9.03 -13.43 -7.38
CA LEU A 77 9.10 -13.83 -8.79
C LEU A 77 7.99 -13.16 -9.60
N LEU A 78 6.76 -13.13 -9.09
CA LEU A 78 5.64 -12.44 -9.73
C LEU A 78 5.94 -10.94 -9.89
N CYS A 79 6.50 -10.27 -8.86
CA CYS A 79 6.91 -8.87 -8.96
C CYS A 79 7.95 -8.64 -10.06
N VAL A 80 8.94 -9.53 -10.18
CA VAL A 80 9.96 -9.44 -11.24
C VAL A 80 9.32 -9.61 -12.62
N GLU A 81 8.45 -10.60 -12.80
CA GLU A 81 7.71 -10.81 -14.05
C GLU A 81 6.86 -9.59 -14.41
N LEU A 82 6.15 -9.01 -13.45
CA LEU A 82 5.37 -7.79 -13.65
C LEU A 82 6.24 -6.60 -14.06
N LEU A 83 7.44 -6.45 -13.48
CA LEU A 83 8.39 -5.40 -13.87
C LEU A 83 8.91 -5.61 -15.30
N LEU A 84 9.18 -6.86 -15.70
CA LEU A 84 9.59 -7.19 -17.06
C LEU A 84 8.48 -6.91 -18.07
N LEU A 85 7.25 -7.33 -17.76
CA LEU A 85 6.06 -7.05 -18.57
C LEU A 85 5.80 -5.55 -18.68
N LEU A 86 5.96 -4.80 -17.58
CA LEU A 86 5.83 -3.36 -17.58
C LEU A 86 6.90 -2.71 -18.46
N GLY A 87 8.16 -3.14 -18.36
CA GLY A 87 9.25 -2.67 -19.22
C GLY A 87 8.98 -2.92 -20.71
N TYR A 88 8.47 -4.11 -21.04
CA TYR A 88 8.05 -4.46 -22.39
C TYR A 88 6.89 -3.57 -22.86
N ALA A 89 5.87 -3.38 -22.02
CA ALA A 89 4.73 -2.54 -22.33
C ALA A 89 5.14 -1.06 -22.52
N VAL A 90 6.06 -0.56 -21.71
CA VAL A 90 6.60 0.79 -21.85
C VAL A 90 7.30 0.97 -23.19
N HIS A 91 8.12 0.00 -23.59
CA HIS A 91 8.82 0.07 -24.86
C HIS A 91 7.87 0.04 -26.07
N TYR A 92 6.88 -0.85 -26.07
CA TYR A 92 5.99 -1.05 -27.22
C TYR A 92 4.81 -0.07 -27.29
N TYR A 93 4.24 0.32 -26.15
CA TYR A 93 3.05 1.18 -26.12
C TYR A 93 3.36 2.62 -25.71
N PHE A 94 4.26 2.80 -24.75
CA PHE A 94 4.51 4.13 -24.18
C PHE A 94 5.42 5.00 -25.05
N SER A 95 6.43 4.39 -25.70
CA SER A 95 7.31 5.10 -26.65
C SER A 95 6.54 5.73 -27.83
N PRO A 96 5.66 5.02 -28.56
CA PRO A 96 4.86 5.65 -29.62
C PRO A 96 3.80 6.61 -29.06
N ALA A 97 3.23 6.35 -27.87
CA ALA A 97 2.29 7.27 -27.24
C ALA A 97 2.95 8.62 -26.90
N LEU A 98 4.19 8.61 -26.39
CA LEU A 98 4.97 9.82 -26.13
C LEU A 98 5.23 10.61 -27.42
N LYS A 99 5.52 9.96 -28.54
CA LYS A 99 5.68 10.61 -29.86
C LYS A 99 4.43 11.32 -30.37
N VAL A 100 3.25 10.84 -29.99
CA VAL A 100 1.98 11.50 -30.31
C VAL A 100 1.73 12.64 -29.33
N ALA A 101 1.97 12.41 -28.03
CA ALA A 101 1.81 13.43 -27.00
C ALA A 101 2.73 14.63 -27.21
N THR A 102 3.99 14.44 -27.61
CA THR A 102 4.91 15.53 -27.94
C THR A 102 4.43 16.36 -29.13
N ARG A 103 3.85 15.73 -30.14
CA ARG A 103 3.21 16.43 -31.26
C ARG A 103 1.97 17.21 -30.86
N MET A 104 1.17 16.67 -29.94
CA MET A 104 -0.04 17.35 -29.45
C MET A 104 0.29 18.52 -28.51
N LEU A 105 1.27 18.36 -27.62
CA LEU A 105 1.67 19.37 -26.63
C LEU A 105 2.81 20.29 -27.09
N HIS A 106 3.39 20.06 -28.29
CA HIS A 106 4.55 20.81 -28.80
C HIS A 106 5.75 20.83 -27.82
N MET A 107 5.97 19.73 -27.08
CA MET A 107 7.05 19.58 -26.09
C MET A 107 8.07 18.55 -26.54
N SER A 108 9.29 18.58 -25.98
CA SER A 108 10.31 17.56 -26.24
C SER A 108 9.94 16.21 -25.62
N GLU A 109 10.39 15.09 -26.23
CA GLU A 109 10.12 13.73 -25.73
C GLU A 109 10.59 13.52 -24.30
N HIS A 110 11.73 14.12 -23.93
CA HIS A 110 12.26 14.06 -22.57
C HIS A 110 11.34 14.77 -21.57
N LEU A 111 10.88 15.98 -21.89
CA LEU A 111 10.02 16.77 -21.01
C LEU A 111 8.65 16.13 -20.83
N ALA A 112 8.08 15.59 -21.92
CA ALA A 112 6.83 14.83 -21.86
C ALA A 112 6.97 13.56 -21.01
N GLY A 113 8.09 12.82 -21.15
CA GLY A 113 8.36 11.63 -20.34
C GLY A 113 8.45 11.92 -18.84
N VAL A 114 9.21 12.96 -18.45
CA VAL A 114 9.35 13.37 -17.04
C VAL A 114 8.01 13.84 -16.46
N THR A 115 7.20 14.54 -17.26
CA THR A 115 5.89 15.04 -16.82
C THR A 115 4.90 13.89 -16.61
N VAL A 116 4.82 12.94 -17.54
CA VAL A 116 3.93 11.77 -17.36
C VAL A 116 4.39 10.91 -16.18
N LEU A 117 5.70 10.76 -15.96
CA LEU A 117 6.26 10.04 -14.81
C LEU A 117 5.89 10.71 -13.48
N THR A 118 6.03 12.03 -13.38
CA THR A 118 5.66 12.78 -12.16
C THR A 118 4.17 12.71 -11.90
N LEU A 119 3.33 12.91 -12.93
CA LEU A 119 1.87 12.74 -12.81
C LEU A 119 1.51 11.33 -12.34
N SER A 120 2.10 10.29 -12.93
CA SER A 120 1.81 8.89 -12.58
C SER A 120 2.18 8.55 -11.14
N ASN A 121 3.27 9.13 -10.61
CA ASN A 121 3.67 8.94 -9.21
C ASN A 121 2.76 9.68 -8.23
N SER A 122 2.27 10.87 -8.59
CA SER A 122 1.41 11.68 -7.72
C SER A 122 -0.08 11.30 -7.75
N MET A 123 -0.58 10.69 -8.83
CA MET A 123 -2.00 10.32 -8.93
C MET A 123 -2.49 9.39 -7.80
N PRO A 124 -1.80 8.29 -7.44
CA PRO A 124 -2.26 7.39 -6.39
C PRO A 124 -2.34 8.08 -5.03
N ASN A 125 -1.42 9.00 -4.75
CA ASN A 125 -1.45 9.81 -3.53
C ASN A 125 -2.71 10.69 -3.50
N LEU A 126 -3.01 11.38 -4.60
CA LEU A 126 -4.25 12.18 -4.71
C LEU A 126 -5.50 11.32 -4.50
N PHE A 127 -5.60 10.17 -5.17
CA PHE A 127 -6.74 9.26 -5.01
C PHE A 127 -6.87 8.72 -3.59
N SER A 128 -5.76 8.38 -2.92
CA SER A 128 -5.78 7.88 -1.54
C SER A 128 -6.30 8.94 -0.57
N ASN A 129 -5.83 10.20 -0.71
CA ASN A 129 -6.31 11.32 0.10
C ASN A 129 -7.79 11.65 -0.16
N MET A 130 -8.31 11.41 -1.37
CA MET A 130 -9.73 11.62 -1.68
C MET A 130 -10.64 10.47 -1.19
N MET A 131 -10.11 9.25 -1.13
CA MET A 131 -10.85 8.08 -0.65
C MET A 131 -10.93 8.02 0.87
N ASP A 132 -10.03 8.71 1.58
CA ASP A 132 -10.04 8.80 3.04
C ASP A 132 -11.13 9.77 3.51
N LEU A 133 -12.36 9.25 3.57
CA LEU A 133 -13.57 10.00 3.95
C LEU A 133 -13.66 10.29 5.45
N LYS A 134 -12.67 9.87 6.26
CA LYS A 134 -12.79 9.79 7.72
C LYS A 134 -11.81 10.66 8.50
N GLU A 135 -10.74 11.16 7.87
CA GLU A 135 -9.80 12.09 8.47
C GLU A 135 -9.81 13.43 7.72
N GLU A 136 -9.66 14.55 8.43
CA GLU A 136 -9.38 15.86 7.83
C GLU A 136 -7.93 15.86 7.33
N VAL A 137 -7.63 15.05 6.32
CA VAL A 137 -6.33 15.01 5.68
C VAL A 137 -6.12 16.33 4.94
N PRO A 138 -5.05 17.10 5.21
CA PRO A 138 -4.78 18.37 4.53
C PRO A 138 -4.26 18.09 3.11
N VAL A 139 -5.15 17.66 2.21
CA VAL A 139 -4.85 17.27 0.82
C VAL A 139 -4.06 18.36 0.09
N TYR A 140 -4.44 19.62 0.30
CA TYR A 140 -3.78 20.77 -0.29
C TYR A 140 -2.32 20.92 0.15
N ALA A 141 -2.04 20.74 1.45
CA ALA A 141 -0.68 20.84 1.98
C ALA A 141 0.21 19.70 1.47
N ASN A 142 -0.35 18.48 1.37
CA ASN A 142 0.36 17.31 0.83
C ASN A 142 0.67 17.47 -0.68
N CYS A 143 -0.29 17.92 -1.48
CA CYS A 143 -0.03 18.16 -2.90
C CYS A 143 0.97 19.30 -3.14
N LEU A 144 0.91 20.37 -2.34
CA LEU A 144 1.87 21.47 -2.44
C LEU A 144 3.28 21.04 -2.04
N SER A 145 3.43 20.23 -0.99
CA SER A 145 4.75 19.78 -0.55
C SER A 145 5.41 18.84 -1.57
N GLU A 146 4.64 17.95 -2.20
CA GLU A 146 5.11 17.11 -3.31
C GLU A 146 5.52 17.96 -4.53
N ALA A 147 4.69 18.93 -4.92
CA ALA A 147 5.00 19.82 -6.05
C ALA A 147 6.25 20.69 -5.78
N LEU A 148 6.35 21.27 -4.58
CA LEU A 148 7.52 22.04 -4.17
C LEU A 148 8.78 21.20 -4.12
N PHE A 149 8.70 19.94 -3.70
CA PHE A 149 9.85 19.04 -3.71
C PHE A 149 10.38 18.82 -5.13
N VAL A 150 9.51 18.54 -6.09
CA VAL A 150 9.90 18.37 -7.50
C VAL A 150 10.50 19.67 -8.07
N VAL A 151 9.87 20.81 -7.81
CA VAL A 151 10.34 22.10 -8.34
C VAL A 151 11.64 22.58 -7.68
N CYS A 152 11.84 22.35 -6.38
CA CYS A 152 13.06 22.79 -5.69
C CYS A 152 14.25 21.86 -5.94
N PHE A 153 14.03 20.54 -6.00
CA PHE A 153 15.13 19.56 -6.03
C PHE A 153 15.36 18.92 -7.39
N LEU A 154 14.31 18.69 -8.17
CA LEU A 154 14.44 18.02 -9.47
C LEU A 154 14.55 18.99 -10.64
N TRP A 155 14.14 20.25 -10.47
CA TRP A 155 14.21 21.25 -11.54
C TRP A 155 15.63 21.73 -11.87
N ASN A 156 16.57 21.60 -10.92
CA ASN A 156 17.97 22.04 -11.11
C ASN A 156 18.94 20.90 -11.46
N ILE A 157 18.42 19.70 -11.74
CA ILE A 157 19.19 18.54 -12.20
C ILE A 157 18.98 18.30 -13.69
#